data_AF-A0A2A2AUU2-F1
#
_entry.id   AF-A0A2A2AUU2-F1
#
_cell.length_a   1.000
_cell.length_b   1.000
_cell.length_c   1.000
_cell.angle_alpha   90.00
_cell.angle_beta   90.00
_cell.angle_gamma   90.00
#
_symmetry.space_group_name_H-M   'P 1'
#
loop_
_entity.id
_entity.type
_entity.pdbx_description
1 polymer ?
#
loop_
_entity_poly.entity_id
_entity_poly.type
_entity_poly.pdbx_seq_one_letter_code
_entity_poly.pdbx_strand_id
1 'polypeptide(L)'
;MLQKLFLTSLVLVVAVLAWARLRRSRMAGAQARPGLPPKPVAMVPCQVCGAQVDQRLATPDGPGHYLCREHRHLARQLQRGG
;
A
#
# COMPACT_ATOMS: atom_id res chain seq x y z
N MET A 1 -24.84 46.98 -28.62
CA MET A 1 -23.83 45.97 -29.03
C MET A 1 -22.95 45.54 -27.86
N LEU A 2 -22.27 46.45 -27.14
CA LEU A 2 -21.38 46.11 -26.00
C LEU A 2 -22.05 45.26 -24.91
N GLN A 3 -23.27 45.60 -24.47
CA GLN A 3 -23.95 44.85 -23.39
C GLN A 3 -24.17 43.36 -23.70
N LYS A 4 -24.47 43.03 -24.97
CA LYS A 4 -24.60 41.63 -25.42
C LYS A 4 -23.24 40.90 -25.38
N LEU A 5 -22.15 41.59 -25.70
CA LEU A 5 -20.80 41.02 -25.65
C LEU A 5 -20.33 40.78 -24.21
N PHE A 6 -20.68 41.67 -23.28
CA PHE A 6 -20.38 41.48 -21.85
C PHE A 6 -21.14 40.30 -21.25
N LEU A 7 -22.44 40.15 -21.57
CA LEU A 7 -23.22 39.03 -21.05
C LEU A 7 -22.74 37.69 -21.63
N THR A 8 -22.43 37.65 -22.92
CA THR A 8 -21.93 36.43 -23.56
C THR A 8 -20.55 36.03 -23.04
N SER A 9 -19.63 36.98 -22.87
CA SER A 9 -18.31 36.69 -22.29
C SER A 9 -18.40 36.22 -20.84
N LEU A 10 -19.26 36.85 -20.03
CA LEU A 10 -19.52 36.44 -18.66
C LEU A 10 -20.02 35.00 -18.58
N VAL A 11 -21.03 34.65 -19.39
CA VAL A 11 -21.58 33.29 -19.45
C VAL A 11 -20.50 32.29 -19.88
N LEU A 12 -19.67 32.65 -20.87
CA LEU A 12 -18.58 31.78 -21.33
C LEU A 12 -17.57 31.51 -20.21
N VAL A 13 -17.16 32.55 -19.48
CA VAL A 13 -16.22 32.44 -18.36
C VAL A 13 -16.79 31.56 -17.25
N VAL A 14 -18.07 31.76 -16.89
CA VAL A 14 -18.73 30.94 -15.86
C VAL A 14 -18.83 29.48 -16.30
N ALA A 15 -19.17 29.21 -17.56
CA ALA A 15 -19.22 27.86 -18.10
C ALA A 15 -17.85 27.17 -18.08
N VAL A 16 -16.78 27.87 -18.46
CA VAL A 16 -15.41 27.35 -18.43
C VAL A 16 -14.95 27.08 -17.00
N LEU A 17 -15.24 27.98 -16.06
CA LEU A 17 -14.89 27.79 -14.65
C LEU A 17 -15.64 26.60 -14.02
N ALA A 18 -16.94 26.45 -14.32
CA ALA A 18 -17.73 25.32 -13.87
C ALA A 18 -17.21 24.00 -14.44
N TRP A 19 -16.89 23.96 -15.75
CA TRP A 19 -16.30 22.80 -16.39
C TRP A 19 -14.93 22.45 -15.81
N ALA A 20 -14.07 23.43 -15.61
CA ALA A 20 -12.75 23.23 -15.02
C ALA A 20 -12.83 22.70 -13.58
N ARG A 21 -13.77 23.22 -12.76
CA ARG A 21 -14.01 22.71 -11.40
C ARG A 21 -14.53 21.27 -11.41
N LEU A 22 -15.49 20.95 -12.27
CA LEU A 22 -16.03 19.60 -12.40
C LEU A 22 -14.98 18.60 -12.91
N ARG A 23 -14.12 19.02 -13.86
CA ARG A 23 -13.01 18.20 -14.33
C ARG A 23 -11.99 17.95 -13.23
N ARG A 24 -11.66 18.98 -12.43
CA ARG A 24 -10.75 18.85 -11.29
C ARG A 24 -11.33 17.97 -10.18
N SER A 25 -12.62 18.03 -9.88
CA SER A 25 -13.24 17.15 -8.87
C SER A 25 -13.27 15.69 -9.32
N ARG A 26 -13.52 15.43 -10.61
CA ARG A 26 -13.41 14.08 -11.19
C ARG A 26 -11.98 13.53 -11.13
N MET A 27 -10.97 14.37 -11.32
CA MET A 27 -9.55 13.99 -11.19
C MET A 27 -9.10 13.86 -9.73
N ALA A 28 -9.65 14.66 -8.82
CA ALA A 28 -9.39 14.55 -7.38
C ALA A 28 -9.92 13.23 -6.80
N GLY A 29 -11.02 12.70 -7.34
CA GLY A 29 -11.49 11.34 -7.04
C GLY A 29 -10.54 10.23 -7.52
N ALA A 30 -9.71 10.49 -8.53
CA ALA A 30 -8.66 9.59 -9.01
C ALA A 30 -7.32 9.81 -8.31
N GLN A 31 -7.16 10.89 -7.53
CA GLN A 31 -5.99 11.15 -6.72
C GLN A 31 -6.13 10.46 -5.35
N ALA A 32 -6.45 9.16 -5.39
CA ALA A 32 -6.05 8.28 -4.31
C ALA A 32 -4.53 8.36 -4.27
N ARG A 33 -4.03 9.09 -3.28
CA ARG A 33 -2.61 9.20 -2.90
C ARG A 33 -1.94 7.85 -3.20
N PRO A 34 -0.91 7.76 -4.05
CA PRO A 34 -0.21 6.50 -4.26
C PRO A 34 0.16 6.00 -2.87
N GLY A 35 -0.40 4.86 -2.47
CA GLY A 35 -0.13 4.28 -1.16
C GLY A 35 1.36 4.20 -1.00
N LEU A 36 1.87 4.60 0.16
CA LEU A 36 3.28 4.45 0.50
C LEU A 36 3.73 3.04 0.06
N PRO A 37 4.83 2.89 -0.69
CA PRO A 37 5.31 1.57 -1.05
C PRO A 37 5.46 0.73 0.23
N PRO A 38 5.04 -0.55 0.21
CA PRO A 38 5.15 -1.40 1.38
C PRO A 38 6.61 -1.40 1.84
N LYS A 39 6.82 -1.19 3.16
CA LYS A 39 8.16 -1.13 3.75
C LYS A 39 8.95 -2.39 3.35
N PRO A 40 10.23 -2.26 2.94
CA PRO A 40 11.06 -3.42 2.67
C PRO A 40 11.10 -4.29 3.92
N VAL A 41 10.76 -5.56 3.74
CA VAL A 41 10.72 -6.51 4.84
C VAL A 41 11.97 -7.37 4.78
N ALA A 42 12.68 -7.47 5.90
CA ALA A 42 13.86 -8.30 5.99
C ALA A 42 13.47 -9.78 5.84
N MET A 43 14.17 -10.50 4.97
CA MET A 43 14.02 -11.94 4.82
C MET A 43 15.17 -12.63 5.55
N VAL A 44 14.84 -13.64 6.36
CA VAL A 44 15.79 -14.46 7.09
C VAL A 44 15.68 -15.91 6.64
N PRO A 45 16.80 -16.64 6.52
CA PRO A 45 16.78 -18.04 6.14
C PRO A 45 16.31 -18.90 7.31
N CYS A 46 15.46 -19.88 7.03
CA CYS A 46 15.16 -20.94 7.97
C CYS A 46 16.38 -21.84 8.15
N GLN A 47 16.76 -22.14 9.39
CA GLN A 47 17.93 -22.98 9.65
C GLN A 47 17.80 -24.44 9.20
N VAL A 48 16.57 -24.97 9.16
CA VAL A 48 16.34 -26.39 8.87
C VAL A 48 16.30 -26.66 7.36
N CYS A 49 15.62 -25.80 6.59
CA CYS A 49 15.42 -26.01 5.14
C CYS A 49 16.02 -24.92 4.24
N GLY A 50 16.58 -23.85 4.81
CA GLY A 50 17.13 -22.74 4.04
C GLY A 50 16.10 -21.84 3.35
N ALA A 51 14.79 -22.07 3.56
CA ALA A 51 13.75 -21.25 2.96
C ALA A 51 13.82 -19.80 3.46
N GLN A 52 13.74 -18.84 2.56
CA GLN A 52 13.69 -17.41 2.89
C GLN A 52 12.30 -17.05 3.43
N VAL A 53 12.23 -16.68 4.71
CA VAL A 53 10.99 -16.31 5.39
C VAL A 53 11.06 -14.84 5.78
N ASP A 54 9.93 -14.15 5.71
CA ASP A 54 9.79 -12.82 6.29
C ASP A 54 10.18 -12.87 7.79
N GLN A 55 11.10 -12.00 8.23
CA GLN A 55 11.55 -11.91 9.62
C GLN A 55 10.38 -11.72 10.60
N ARG A 56 9.27 -11.11 10.17
CA ARG A 56 8.05 -10.93 10.98
C ARG A 56 7.27 -12.24 11.17
N LEU A 57 7.40 -13.18 10.24
CA LEU A 57 6.74 -14.47 10.24
C LEU A 57 7.64 -15.59 10.77
N ALA A 58 8.96 -15.38 10.72
CA ALA A 58 9.96 -16.28 11.27
C ALA A 58 9.88 -16.33 12.79
N THR A 59 10.00 -17.53 13.37
CA THR A 59 10.06 -17.71 14.82
C THR A 59 11.51 -17.86 15.27
N PRO A 60 11.97 -17.10 16.27
CA PRO A 60 13.31 -17.28 16.83
C PRO A 60 13.37 -18.59 17.63
N ASP A 61 14.38 -19.40 17.35
CA ASP A 61 14.69 -20.65 18.07
C ASP A 61 15.98 -20.53 18.89
N GLY A 62 16.73 -19.44 18.69
CA GLY A 62 17.97 -19.11 19.39
C GLY A 62 18.55 -17.78 18.87
N PRO A 63 19.65 -17.28 19.45
CA PRO A 63 20.29 -16.05 18.98
C PRO A 63 20.75 -16.21 17.52
N GLY A 64 20.09 -15.49 16.61
CA GLY A 64 20.36 -15.55 15.17
C GLY A 64 19.83 -16.81 14.47
N HIS A 65 18.96 -17.58 15.11
CA HIS A 65 18.41 -18.81 14.56
C HIS A 65 16.91 -18.65 14.35
N TYR A 66 16.47 -18.80 13.11
CA TYR A 66 15.09 -18.60 12.70
C TYR A 66 14.50 -19.87 12.08
N LEU A 67 13.26 -20.17 12.45
CA LEU A 67 12.50 -21.30 11.92
C LEU A 67 11.29 -20.82 11.11
N CYS A 68 11.00 -21.54 10.03
CA CYS A 68 9.75 -21.39 9.29
C CYS A 68 8.58 -21.97 10.09
N ARG A 69 7.35 -21.70 9.63
CA ARG A 69 6.12 -22.07 10.34
C ARG A 69 5.98 -23.58 10.53
N GLU A 70 6.39 -24.35 9.54
CA GLU A 70 6.33 -25.82 9.53
C GLU A 70 7.28 -26.41 10.57
N HIS A 71 8.55 -26.00 10.56
CA HIS A 71 9.54 -26.49 11.51
C HIS A 71 9.28 -26.01 12.94
N ARG A 72 8.71 -24.82 13.11
CA ARG A 72 8.22 -24.36 14.41
C ARG A 72 7.13 -25.29 14.96
N HIS A 73 6.19 -25.71 14.13
CA HIS A 73 5.12 -26.61 14.55
C HIS A 73 5.70 -27.95 15.01
N LEU A 74 6.62 -28.51 14.22
CA LEU A 74 7.31 -29.74 14.55
C LEU A 74 8.11 -29.62 15.86
N ALA A 75 8.93 -28.57 16.00
CA ALA A 75 9.72 -28.33 17.21
C ALA A 75 8.84 -28.22 18.47
N ARG A 76 7.69 -27.55 18.36
CA ARG A 76 6.71 -27.45 19.47
C ARG A 76 6.05 -28.78 19.81
N GLN A 77 5.80 -29.64 18.83
CA GLN A 77 5.24 -30.97 19.09
C GLN A 77 6.24 -31.84 19.82
N LEU A 78 7.51 -31.82 19.41
CA LEU A 78 8.59 -32.55 20.09
C LEU A 78 8.76 -32.08 21.54
N GLN A 79 8.64 -30.77 21.79
CA GLN A 79 8.73 -30.22 23.15
C GLN A 79 7.54 -30.55 24.06
N ARG A 80 6.35 -30.82 23.50
CA ARG A 80 5.15 -31.15 24.28
C ARG A 80 4.96 -32.65 24.53
N GLY A 81 5.67 -33.50 23.80
CA GLY A 81 5.60 -34.96 23.92
C GLY A 81 6.67 -35.56 24.84
N GLY A 82 7.39 -34.74 25.61
CA GLY A 82 8.43 -35.15 26.56
C GLY A 82 7.95 -35.14 27.99
#